data_AF-A0A661RL51-F1
#
_entry.id   AF-A0A661RL51-F1
#
_cell.length_a   1.000
_cell.length_b   1.000
_cell.length_c   1.000
_cell.angle_alpha   90.00
_cell.angle_beta   90.00
_cell.angle_gamma   90.00
#
_symmetry.space_group_name_H-M   'P 1'
#
loop_
_entity.id
_entity.type
_entity.pdbx_description
1 polymer ?
#
loop_
_entity_poly.entity_id
_entity_poly.type
_entity_poly.pdbx_seq_one_letter_code
_entity_poly.pdbx_strand_id
1 'polypeptide(L)'
;MPVNLKSTLKDMVRCCLAAKPETRDNENLLISKIWQKECRDKKIFSLPSFFEELEKGTFTHTETIRRVRQKLQEENPELRGDLYLKRKNRQKDIQSQLFEG
;
A
#
# COMPACT_ATOMS: atom_id res chain seq x y z
N MET A 1 -31.48 -1.85 4.77
CA MET A 1 -30.64 -0.77 5.32
C MET A 1 -29.49 -0.52 4.34
N PRO A 2 -29.38 0.64 3.68
CA PRO A 2 -28.23 0.91 2.83
C PRO A 2 -27.03 1.21 3.73
N VAL A 3 -25.99 0.38 3.64
CA VAL A 3 -24.77 0.59 4.40
C VAL A 3 -24.04 1.77 3.77
N ASN A 4 -24.09 2.93 4.42
CA ASN A 4 -23.27 4.08 4.05
C ASN A 4 -21.84 3.83 4.51
N LEU A 5 -21.07 3.06 3.74
CA LEU A 5 -19.69 2.73 4.06
C LEU A 5 -18.78 3.78 3.40
N LYS A 6 -18.52 4.90 4.09
CA LYS A 6 -17.31 5.68 3.78
C LYS A 6 -16.12 4.75 4.06
N SER A 7 -15.51 4.19 3.00
CA SER A 7 -14.33 3.34 3.16
C SER A 7 -13.19 4.17 3.74
N THR A 8 -12.65 3.75 4.87
CA THR A 8 -11.48 4.42 5.44
C THR A 8 -10.26 4.15 4.57
N LEU A 9 -9.20 4.96 4.72
CA LEU A 9 -7.91 4.67 4.06
C LEU A 9 -7.41 3.26 4.37
N LYS A 10 -7.61 2.79 5.62
CA LYS A 10 -7.25 1.43 6.04
C LYS A 10 -7.98 0.38 5.19
N ASP A 11 -9.27 0.58 4.94
CA ASP A 11 -10.06 -0.34 4.12
C ASP A 11 -9.60 -0.33 2.66
N MET A 12 -9.35 0.84 2.09
CA MET A 12 -8.84 0.95 0.71
C MET A 12 -7.50 0.25 0.54
N VAL A 13 -6.56 0.45 1.47
CA VAL A 13 -5.25 -0.22 1.44
C VAL A 13 -5.41 -1.72 1.62
N ARG A 14 -6.23 -2.18 2.58
CA ARG A 14 -6.49 -3.62 2.79
C ARG A 14 -7.08 -4.26 1.53
N CYS A 15 -8.07 -3.63 0.90
CA CYS A 15 -8.65 -4.10 -0.35
C CYS A 15 -7.61 -4.19 -1.48
N CYS A 16 -6.71 -3.21 -1.61
CA CYS A 16 -5.64 -3.27 -2.61
C CYS A 16 -4.68 -4.43 -2.35
N LEU A 17 -4.21 -4.61 -1.11
CA LEU A 17 -3.28 -5.67 -0.74
C LEU A 17 -3.89 -7.07 -0.92
N ALA A 18 -5.19 -7.21 -0.67
CA ALA A 18 -5.92 -8.47 -0.83
C ALA A 18 -6.20 -8.79 -2.31
N ALA A 19 -6.69 -7.81 -3.08
CA ALA A 19 -7.10 -8.01 -4.47
C ALA A 19 -5.93 -8.00 -5.46
N LYS A 20 -4.81 -7.35 -5.12
CA LYS A 20 -3.66 -7.15 -6.00
C LYS A 20 -2.36 -7.44 -5.25
N PRO A 21 -1.95 -8.73 -5.15
CA PRO A 21 -0.74 -9.13 -4.43
C PRO A 21 0.53 -8.39 -4.87
N GLU A 22 0.60 -7.96 -6.13
CA GLU A 22 1.70 -7.15 -6.68
C GLU A 22 1.91 -5.80 -5.95
N THR A 23 0.88 -5.30 -5.25
CA THR A 23 0.96 -4.07 -4.46
C THR A 23 1.62 -4.27 -3.09
N ARG A 24 1.75 -5.51 -2.61
CA ARG A 24 2.27 -5.82 -1.27
C ARG A 24 3.74 -5.43 -1.11
N ASP A 25 4.50 -5.60 -2.18
CA ASP A 25 5.93 -5.31 -2.26
C ASP A 25 6.28 -4.08 -3.10
N ASN A 26 5.28 -3.48 -3.78
CA ASN A 26 5.46 -2.31 -4.63
C ASN A 26 4.63 -1.12 -4.11
N GLU A 27 5.29 -0.26 -3.34
CA GLU A 27 4.69 0.92 -2.72
C GLU A 27 4.18 1.93 -3.73
N ASN A 28 4.94 2.22 -4.79
CA ASN A 28 4.53 3.14 -5.86
C ASN A 28 3.27 2.64 -6.56
N LEU A 29 3.17 1.33 -6.78
CA LEU A 29 1.97 0.73 -7.36
C LEU A 29 0.77 0.87 -6.43
N LEU A 30 0.94 0.62 -5.13
CA LEU A 30 -0.13 0.83 -4.15
C LEU A 30 -0.61 2.28 -4.13
N ILE A 31 0.31 3.25 -4.02
CA ILE A 31 0.01 4.68 -4.05
C ILE A 31 -0.77 5.04 -5.32
N SER A 32 -0.29 4.57 -6.48
CA SER A 32 -0.97 4.78 -7.75
C SER A 32 -2.39 4.24 -7.76
N LYS A 33 -2.66 3.06 -7.18
CA LYS A 33 -4.02 2.51 -7.09
C LYS A 33 -4.92 3.31 -6.15
N ILE A 34 -4.39 3.78 -5.02
CA ILE A 34 -5.14 4.63 -4.09
C ILE A 34 -5.49 5.97 -4.77
N TRP A 35 -4.52 6.64 -5.39
CA TRP A 35 -4.78 7.91 -6.09
C TRP A 35 -5.69 7.74 -7.30
N GLN A 36 -5.62 6.63 -8.05
CA GLN A 36 -6.60 6.34 -9.11
C GLN A 36 -8.04 6.26 -8.56
N LYS A 37 -8.23 5.67 -7.38
CA LYS A 37 -9.54 5.66 -6.72
C LYS A 37 -9.95 7.07 -6.29
N GLU A 38 -9.03 7.83 -5.68
CA GLU A 38 -9.32 9.20 -5.28
C GLU A 38 -9.64 10.12 -6.46
N CYS A 39 -8.98 9.96 -7.61
CA CYS A 39 -9.32 10.67 -8.84
C CYS A 39 -10.76 10.35 -9.28
N ARG A 40 -11.17 9.08 -9.24
CA ARG A 40 -12.56 8.69 -9.57
C ARG A 40 -13.56 9.33 -8.61
N ASP A 41 -13.29 9.27 -7.31
CA ASP A 41 -14.16 9.82 -6.27
C ASP A 41 -14.26 11.36 -6.38
N LYS A 42 -13.16 12.03 -6.71
CA LYS A 42 -13.08 13.49 -6.94
C LYS A 42 -13.46 13.92 -8.38
N LYS A 43 -13.81 12.98 -9.27
CA LYS A 43 -14.12 13.24 -10.69
C LYS A 43 -13.01 13.96 -11.46
N ILE A 44 -11.76 13.63 -11.16
CA ILE A 44 -10.57 14.13 -11.85
C ILE A 44 -10.27 13.20 -13.03
N PHE A 45 -10.46 13.71 -14.25
CA PHE A 45 -10.29 12.93 -15.50
C PHE A 45 -9.20 13.47 -16.43
N SER A 46 -8.55 14.58 -16.07
CA SER A 46 -7.50 15.20 -16.87
C SER A 46 -6.19 15.31 -16.09
N LEU A 47 -5.05 15.29 -16.80
CA LEU A 47 -3.74 15.51 -16.18
C LEU A 47 -3.59 16.91 -15.57
N PRO A 48 -4.02 18.01 -16.23
CA PRO A 48 -3.96 19.32 -15.60
C PRO A 48 -4.73 19.39 -14.28
N SER A 49 -5.96 18.85 -14.23
CA SER A 49 -6.76 18.82 -13.00
C SER A 49 -6.15 17.93 -11.93
N PHE A 50 -5.45 16.86 -12.31
CA PHE A 50 -4.71 16.02 -11.37
C PHE A 50 -3.58 16.79 -10.69
N PHE A 51 -2.76 17.52 -11.46
CA PHE A 51 -1.66 18.31 -10.90
C PHE A 51 -2.15 19.47 -10.04
N GLU A 52 -3.23 20.14 -10.44
CA GLU A 52 -3.85 21.20 -9.62
C GLU A 52 -4.27 20.68 -8.23
N GLU A 53 -4.90 19.51 -8.17
CA GLU A 53 -5.31 18.87 -6.91
C GLU A 53 -4.13 18.29 -6.11
N LEU A 54 -3.09 17.85 -6.81
CA LEU A 54 -1.83 17.41 -6.20
C LEU A 54 -1.13 18.57 -5.48
N GLU A 55 -1.03 19.74 -6.14
CA GLU A 55 -0.43 20.95 -5.57
C GLU A 55 -1.21 21.47 -4.36
N LYS A 56 -2.54 21.35 -4.38
CA LYS A 56 -3.41 21.68 -3.23
C LYS A 56 -3.27 20.70 -2.06
N GLY A 57 -2.63 19.55 -2.26
CA GLY A 57 -2.47 18.51 -1.23
C GLY A 57 -3.77 17.80 -0.87
N THR A 58 -4.74 17.69 -1.79
CA THR A 58 -6.05 17.05 -1.52
C THR A 58 -6.01 15.52 -1.66
N PHE A 59 -4.91 14.98 -2.18
CA PHE A 59 -4.65 13.55 -2.21
C PHE A 59 -4.13 13.03 -0.87
N THR A 60 -4.43 11.79 -0.54
CA THR A 60 -3.83 11.15 0.64
C THR A 60 -2.30 11.16 0.50
N HIS A 61 -1.62 11.68 1.53
CA HIS A 61 -0.16 11.68 1.58
C HIS A 61 0.42 10.26 1.46
N THR A 62 1.47 10.14 0.66
CA THR A 62 2.17 8.87 0.39
C THR A 62 2.67 8.22 1.68
N GLU A 63 3.21 9.00 2.62
CA GLU A 63 3.65 8.53 3.93
C GLU A 63 2.51 7.96 4.79
N THR A 64 1.30 8.52 4.68
CA THR A 64 0.13 7.98 5.37
C THR A 64 -0.26 6.62 4.77
N ILE A 65 -0.25 6.48 3.44
CA ILE A 65 -0.50 5.20 2.75
C ILE A 65 0.54 4.16 3.19
N ARG A 66 1.82 4.55 3.24
CA ARG A 66 2.93 3.69 3.67
C ARG A 66 2.77 3.20 5.10
N ARG A 67 2.49 4.08 6.06
CA ARG A 67 2.28 3.72 7.47
C ARG A 67 1.10 2.77 7.63
N VAL A 68 0.00 3.03 6.93
CA VAL A 68 -1.19 2.15 6.95
C VAL A 68 -0.86 0.78 6.36
N ARG A 69 -0.12 0.71 5.24
CA ARG A 69 0.34 -0.55 4.65
C ARG A 69 1.19 -1.34 5.64
N GLN A 70 2.18 -0.71 6.26
CA GLN A 70 3.08 -1.35 7.23
C GLN A 70 2.30 -1.93 8.40
N LYS A 71 1.40 -1.14 9.01
CA LYS A 71 0.56 -1.59 10.11
C LYS A 71 -0.34 -2.76 9.72
N LEU A 72 -0.95 -2.72 8.53
CA LEU A 72 -1.76 -3.83 8.02
C LEU A 72 -0.93 -5.09 7.82
N GLN A 73 0.26 -5.01 7.24
CA GLN A 73 1.14 -6.16 7.01
C GLN A 73 1.76 -6.70 8.32
N GLU A 74 1.96 -5.84 9.32
CA GLU A 74 2.36 -6.23 10.67
C GLU A 74 1.26 -7.05 11.34
N GLU A 75 0.04 -6.51 11.39
CA GLU A 75 -1.16 -7.12 12.00
C GLU A 75 -1.66 -8.37 11.24
N ASN A 76 -1.41 -8.45 9.92
CA ASN A 76 -1.98 -9.47 9.03
C ASN A 76 -0.86 -10.06 8.14
N PRO A 77 -0.14 -11.10 8.60
CA PRO A 77 0.98 -11.71 7.88
C PRO A 77 0.65 -12.20 6.46
N GLU A 78 -0.60 -12.58 6.20
CA GLU A 78 -1.10 -13.01 4.88
C GLU A 78 -1.11 -11.90 3.82
N LEU A 79 -1.03 -10.63 4.25
CA LEU A 79 -0.92 -9.47 3.38
C LEU A 79 0.53 -9.09 3.05
N ARG A 80 1.52 -9.82 3.58
CA ARG A 80 2.94 -9.61 3.25
C ARG A 80 3.21 -10.13 1.84
N GLY A 81 4.15 -9.47 1.15
CA GLY A 81 4.62 -9.92 -0.16
C GLY A 81 5.79 -10.89 -0.06
N ASP A 82 6.16 -11.49 -1.18
CA ASP A 82 7.19 -12.52 -1.26
C ASP A 82 8.60 -11.99 -0.91
N LEU A 83 8.85 -10.69 -1.10
CA LEU A 83 10.13 -10.09 -0.68
C LEU A 83 10.34 -10.19 0.83
N TYR A 84 9.27 -10.19 1.63
CA TYR A 84 9.38 -10.38 3.08
C TYR A 84 9.96 -11.76 3.39
N LEU A 85 9.44 -12.81 2.75
CA LEU A 85 9.92 -14.18 2.94
C LEU A 85 11.37 -14.33 2.47
N LYS A 86 11.70 -13.76 1.30
CA LYS A 86 13.07 -13.77 0.75
C LYS A 86 14.07 -13.09 1.68
N ARG A 87 13.72 -11.93 2.26
CA ARG A 87 14.57 -11.22 3.23
C ARG A 87 14.80 -12.04 4.50
N LYS A 88 13.73 -12.66 5.03
CA LYS A 88 13.82 -13.50 6.23
C LYS A 88 14.70 -14.73 5.99
N ASN A 89 14.60 -15.37 4.83
CA ASN A 89 15.43 -16.51 4.47
C ASN A 89 16.90 -16.09 4.34
N ARG A 90 17.19 -15.01 3.62
CA ARG A 90 18.56 -14.47 3.51
C ARG A 90 19.18 -14.14 4.87
N GLN A 91 18.39 -13.61 5.80
CA GLN A 91 18.86 -13.32 7.16
C GLN A 91 19.25 -14.60 7.92
N LYS A 92 18.49 -15.70 7.75
CA LYS A 92 18.85 -17.01 8.32
C LYS A 92 20.15 -17.56 7.73
N ASP A 93 20.29 -17.47 6.41
CA ASP A 93 21.49 -17.98 5.72
C ASP A 93 22.77 -17.27 6.21
N ILE A 94 22.70 -15.94 6.38
CA ILE A 94 23.81 -15.15 6.93
C ILE A 94 24.10 -15.52 8.38
N GLN A 95 23.07 -15.75 9.20
CA GLN A 95 23.27 -16.17 10.59
C GLN A 95 23.98 -17.53 10.65
N SER A 96 23.54 -18.53 9.89
CA SER A 96 24.22 -19.83 9.82
C SER A 96 25.70 -19.70 9.45
N GLN A 97 26.02 -18.87 8.46
CA GLN A 97 27.41 -18.64 8.03
C GLN A 97 28.30 -17.97 9.10
N LEU A 98 27.72 -17.18 10.01
CA LEU A 98 28.45 -16.51 11.09
C LEU A 98 28.68 -17.40 12.32
N PHE A 99 27.88 -18.46 12.50
CA PHE A 99 28.01 -19.39 13.63
C PHE A 99 28.77 -20.68 13.27
N GLU A 100 29.01 -20.95 11.99
CA GLU A 100 29.73 -22.14 11.49
C GLU A 100 31.20 -21.86 11.11
N GLY A 101 31.72 -20.64 11.33
CA GLY A 101 33.11 -20.24 11.09
C GLY A 101 33.79 -19.71 12.34
#